data_AF-A0A7W8KC54-F1
#
_entry.id   AF-A0A7W8KC54-F1
#
_cell.length_a   1.000
_cell.length_b   1.000
_cell.length_c   1.000
_cell.angle_alpha   90.00
_cell.angle_beta   90.00
_cell.angle_gamma   90.00
#
_symmetry.space_group_name_H-M   'P 1'
#
loop_
_entity.id
_entity.type
_entity.pdbx_description
1 polymer ?
#
loop_
_entity_poly.entity_id
_entity_poly.type
_entity_poly.pdbx_seq_one_letter_code
_entity_poly.pdbx_strand_id
1 'polypeptide(L)'
;MRKLSFLPVLLAAGLALSGCAAIQGAAGERQLSQNSFLEPVMVRPNESVVVDVPYWRALVETGDEFAPYFQALRLDANDRSGPDGRVADVSASAPWLRVQRVAAPDGVGVSMLDARIAKTVTRSEGSGRVINVQYTEVITLRFKVTVSPDAPPTPAPAEPSAADDAVSEPIFQALLASQRATPVTVTLTDGQHTSDVNLYLDIRQ
;
A
#
# COMPACT_ATOMS: atom_id res chain seq x y z
N MET A 1 12.28 -38.86 -55.68
CA MET A 1 12.71 -38.04 -56.84
C MET A 1 11.71 -36.90 -57.04
N ARG A 2 12.21 -35.67 -57.30
CA ARG A 2 11.49 -34.46 -57.77
C ARG A 2 10.64 -33.74 -56.69
N LYS A 3 10.68 -32.41 -56.53
CA LYS A 3 11.42 -31.32 -57.18
C LYS A 3 11.43 -30.12 -56.20
N LEU A 4 12.57 -29.43 -56.12
CA LEU A 4 12.67 -28.07 -55.60
C LEU A 4 11.76 -27.13 -56.42
N SER A 5 11.08 -26.22 -55.73
CA SER A 5 10.64 -24.95 -56.31
C SER A 5 11.01 -23.83 -55.35
N PHE A 6 12.11 -23.16 -55.70
CA PHE A 6 12.44 -21.80 -55.30
C PHE A 6 11.37 -20.85 -55.84
N LEU A 7 10.95 -19.89 -55.03
CA LEU A 7 10.47 -18.59 -55.53
C LEU A 7 11.03 -17.48 -54.63
N PRO A 8 11.80 -16.53 -55.19
CA PRO A 8 12.30 -15.37 -54.49
C PRO A 8 11.27 -14.22 -54.52
N VAL A 9 11.68 -13.04 -54.06
CA VAL A 9 11.02 -11.73 -54.25
C VAL A 9 9.87 -11.51 -53.23
N LEU A 10 9.79 -10.46 -52.41
CA LEU A 10 9.99 -9.05 -52.70
C LEU A 10 10.36 -8.27 -51.42
N LEU A 11 11.40 -7.46 -51.57
CA LEU A 11 11.75 -6.34 -50.72
C LEU A 11 10.61 -5.31 -50.77
N ALA A 12 9.89 -5.09 -49.68
CA ALA A 12 9.03 -3.93 -49.50
C ALA A 12 9.52 -3.17 -48.27
N ALA A 13 10.37 -2.18 -48.53
CA ALA A 13 10.75 -1.14 -47.60
C ALA A 13 9.52 -0.29 -47.25
N GLY A 14 8.76 -0.74 -46.26
CA GLY A 14 7.77 0.09 -45.58
C GLY A 14 8.50 0.92 -44.53
N LEU A 15 8.89 2.14 -44.89
CA LEU A 15 9.20 3.22 -43.96
C LEU A 15 7.93 3.50 -43.14
N ALA A 16 7.70 2.70 -42.09
CA ALA A 16 6.76 3.06 -41.06
C ALA A 16 7.34 4.29 -40.36
N LEU A 17 6.79 5.46 -40.70
CA LEU A 17 7.00 6.68 -39.94
C LEU A 17 6.70 6.37 -38.48
N SER A 18 7.75 6.22 -37.68
CA SER A 18 7.71 6.31 -36.23
C SER A 18 7.38 7.77 -35.90
N GLY A 19 6.11 8.14 -36.10
CA GLY A 19 5.56 9.32 -35.48
C GLY A 19 5.70 9.09 -33.98
N CYS A 20 6.69 9.73 -33.37
CA CYS A 20 6.68 10.03 -31.95
C CYS A 20 5.46 10.90 -31.72
N ALA A 21 4.29 10.28 -31.59
CA ALA A 21 3.19 10.87 -30.87
C ALA A 21 3.77 11.14 -29.48
N ALA A 22 4.01 12.42 -29.18
CA ALA A 22 4.17 12.85 -27.82
C ALA A 22 2.91 12.34 -27.11
N ILE A 23 3.05 11.24 -26.37
CA ILE A 23 2.07 10.78 -25.40
C ILE A 23 2.04 11.91 -24.38
N GLN A 24 1.22 12.93 -24.65
CA GLN A 24 0.84 13.92 -23.66
C GLN A 24 0.17 13.11 -22.56
N GLY A 25 0.94 12.95 -21.48
CA GLY A 25 0.73 11.94 -20.48
C GLY A 25 -0.69 12.01 -19.96
N ALA A 26 -1.46 10.95 -20.20
CA ALA A 26 -2.39 10.51 -19.18
C ALA A 26 -1.57 10.47 -17.89
N ALA A 27 -1.92 11.33 -16.92
CA ALA A 27 -1.25 11.38 -15.63
C ALA A 27 -1.18 9.93 -15.12
N GLY A 28 0.01 9.35 -15.20
CA GLY A 28 0.20 7.93 -14.93
C GLY A 28 -0.19 7.66 -13.49
N GLU A 29 -0.96 6.60 -13.26
CA GLU A 29 -1.28 6.17 -11.91
C GLU A 29 0.03 5.82 -11.19
N ARG A 30 0.38 6.59 -10.16
CA ARG A 30 1.61 6.37 -9.39
C ARG A 30 1.34 5.33 -8.31
N GLN A 31 2.20 4.31 -8.23
CA GLN A 31 2.13 3.30 -7.16
C GLN A 31 3.08 3.67 -6.02
N LEU A 32 2.59 3.60 -4.79
CA LEU A 32 3.33 3.83 -3.55
C LEU A 32 3.15 2.66 -2.61
N SER A 33 4.21 2.31 -1.90
CA SER A 33 4.18 1.36 -0.80
C SER A 33 4.65 2.08 0.45
N GLN A 34 3.78 2.18 1.44
CA GLN A 34 4.12 2.83 2.71
C GLN A 34 4.76 1.84 3.66
N ASN A 35 5.65 2.33 4.50
CA ASN A 35 6.24 1.51 5.56
C ASN A 35 5.36 1.48 6.82
N SER A 36 4.46 2.46 6.95
CA SER A 36 3.59 2.65 8.11
C SER A 36 2.31 3.38 7.72
N PHE A 37 1.20 3.06 8.39
CA PHE A 37 -0.07 3.78 8.26
C PHE A 37 -0.03 5.25 8.73
N LEU A 38 1.03 5.66 9.46
CA LEU A 38 1.22 7.05 9.89
C LEU A 38 1.91 7.91 8.83
N GLU A 39 2.48 7.28 7.80
CA GLU A 39 3.16 8.00 6.73
C GLU A 39 2.12 8.73 5.87
N PRO A 40 2.26 10.04 5.64
CA PRO A 40 1.33 10.76 4.79
C PRO A 40 1.52 10.40 3.31
N VAL A 41 0.42 10.16 2.60
CA VAL A 41 0.40 9.97 1.14
C VAL A 41 0.46 11.34 0.48
N MET A 42 1.59 11.61 -0.17
CA MET A 42 1.78 12.83 -0.96
C MET A 42 0.97 12.73 -2.25
N VAL A 43 0.07 13.68 -2.49
CA VAL A 43 -0.78 13.73 -3.68
C VAL A 43 -0.89 15.16 -4.21
N ARG A 44 -0.99 15.33 -5.53
CA ARG A 44 -1.25 16.62 -6.18
C ARG A 44 -2.68 16.68 -6.74
N PRO A 45 -3.25 17.88 -6.94
CA PRO A 45 -4.47 18.05 -7.72
C PRO A 45 -4.33 17.42 -9.12
N ASN A 46 -5.40 16.81 -9.61
CA ASN A 46 -5.46 16.03 -10.87
C ASN A 46 -4.60 14.75 -10.87
N GLU A 47 -4.11 14.28 -9.72
CA GLU A 47 -3.35 13.04 -9.62
C GLU A 47 -4.23 11.87 -9.15
N SER A 48 -3.89 10.67 -9.62
CA SER A 48 -4.37 9.41 -9.06
C SER A 48 -3.19 8.58 -8.58
N VAL A 49 -3.27 8.11 -7.33
CA VAL A 49 -2.22 7.34 -6.67
C VAL A 49 -2.81 6.04 -6.15
N VAL A 50 -2.12 4.93 -6.39
CA VAL A 50 -2.39 3.66 -5.73
C VAL A 50 -1.39 3.47 -4.61
N VAL A 51 -1.87 3.21 -3.40
CA VAL A 51 -1.04 3.12 -2.20
C VAL A 51 -1.33 1.85 -1.42
N ASP A 52 -0.27 1.12 -1.08
CA ASP A 52 -0.31 -0.02 -0.17
C ASP A 52 0.02 0.45 1.25
N VAL A 53 -0.92 0.25 2.18
CA VAL A 53 -0.84 0.76 3.55
C VAL A 53 -0.91 -0.39 4.55
N PRO A 54 0.16 -0.62 5.35
CA PRO A 54 0.16 -1.67 6.37
C PRO A 54 -0.43 -1.18 7.69
N TYR A 55 -1.41 -1.91 8.21
CA TYR A 55 -1.99 -1.72 9.53
C TYR A 55 -1.70 -2.96 10.40
N TRP A 56 -1.37 -2.75 11.67
CA TRP A 56 -1.33 -3.85 12.62
C TRP A 56 -2.75 -4.33 12.91
N ARG A 57 -2.95 -5.65 13.03
CA ARG A 57 -4.25 -6.25 13.33
C ARG A 57 -4.94 -5.59 14.52
N ALA A 58 -4.19 -5.35 15.60
CA ALA A 58 -4.68 -4.72 16.83
C ALA A 58 -5.21 -3.28 16.66
N LEU A 59 -4.94 -2.61 15.52
CA LEU A 59 -5.47 -1.28 15.21
C LEU A 59 -6.76 -1.33 14.38
N VAL A 60 -7.01 -2.44 13.69
CA VAL A 60 -8.16 -2.61 12.78
C VAL A 60 -9.27 -3.43 13.45
N GLU A 61 -8.98 -4.08 14.56
CA GLU A 61 -9.86 -5.05 15.19
C GLU A 61 -10.02 -4.75 16.68
N THR A 62 -11.23 -4.92 17.20
CA THR A 62 -11.53 -4.70 18.62
C THR A 62 -11.85 -6.02 19.29
N GLY A 63 -10.85 -6.89 19.40
CA GLY A 63 -11.02 -8.24 19.96
C GLY A 63 -10.25 -9.29 19.18
N ASP A 64 -10.94 -10.38 18.86
CA ASP A 64 -10.42 -11.55 18.16
C ASP A 64 -11.27 -11.98 16.94
N GLU A 65 -12.06 -11.05 16.39
CA GLU A 65 -12.86 -11.22 15.17
C GLU A 65 -12.07 -11.77 13.97
N PHE A 66 -10.83 -11.31 13.75
CA PHE A 66 -9.99 -11.75 12.62
C PHE A 66 -9.03 -12.88 13.00
N ALA A 67 -8.99 -13.31 14.26
CA ALA A 67 -8.11 -14.40 14.72
C ALA A 67 -8.22 -15.66 13.83
N PRO A 68 -9.41 -16.13 13.44
CA PRO A 68 -9.52 -17.33 12.60
C PRO A 68 -8.82 -17.20 11.25
N TYR A 69 -8.85 -16.02 10.63
CA TYR A 69 -8.20 -15.80 9.33
C TYR A 69 -6.67 -15.81 9.44
N PHE A 70 -6.13 -15.21 10.49
CA PHE A 70 -4.68 -15.25 10.74
C PHE A 70 -4.20 -16.64 11.20
N GLN A 71 -5.00 -17.37 11.98
CA GLN A 71 -4.69 -18.75 12.38
C GLN A 71 -4.63 -19.70 11.18
N ALA A 72 -5.38 -19.42 10.11
CA ALA A 72 -5.28 -20.18 8.85
C ALA A 72 -3.94 -19.97 8.13
N LEU A 73 -3.23 -18.86 8.38
CA LEU A 73 -1.88 -18.63 7.87
C LEU A 73 -0.86 -19.48 8.64
N ARG A 74 -0.29 -20.47 7.95
CA ARG A 74 0.73 -21.36 8.50
C ARG A 74 2.11 -20.91 8.06
N LEU A 75 2.97 -20.60 9.01
CA LEU A 75 4.40 -20.40 8.78
C LEU A 75 5.06 -21.77 8.58
N ASP A 76 5.76 -21.96 7.47
CA ASP A 76 6.58 -23.15 7.25
C ASP A 76 8.01 -22.86 7.72
N ALA A 77 8.40 -23.45 8.83
CA ALA A 77 9.72 -23.23 9.40
C ALA A 77 10.86 -23.87 8.56
N ASN A 78 10.51 -24.72 7.57
CA ASN A 78 11.44 -25.24 6.58
C ASN A 78 11.60 -24.29 5.39
N ASP A 79 10.64 -23.40 5.15
CA ASP A 79 10.73 -22.38 4.11
C ASP A 79 11.54 -21.19 4.62
N ARG A 80 12.87 -21.41 4.63
CA ARG A 80 13.86 -20.41 5.01
C ARG A 80 14.41 -19.74 3.77
N SER A 81 14.27 -18.43 3.70
CA SER A 81 14.74 -17.64 2.56
C SER A 81 15.75 -16.58 3.01
N GLY A 82 16.59 -16.14 2.07
CA GLY A 82 17.59 -15.10 2.29
C GLY A 82 18.89 -15.59 2.97
N PRO A 83 19.91 -14.71 3.01
CA PRO A 83 21.24 -15.03 3.56
C PRO A 83 21.22 -15.37 5.06
N ASP A 84 20.17 -14.92 5.76
CA ASP A 84 20.04 -15.05 7.21
C ASP A 84 19.34 -16.36 7.61
N GLY A 85 18.85 -17.14 6.62
CA GLY A 85 18.08 -18.35 6.84
C GLY A 85 16.77 -18.09 7.59
N ARG A 86 16.18 -16.90 7.40
CA ARG A 86 14.98 -16.47 8.09
C ARG A 86 13.74 -17.18 7.52
N VAL A 87 12.81 -17.55 8.41
CA VAL A 87 11.50 -18.10 8.00
C VAL A 87 10.76 -17.06 7.16
N ALA A 88 10.25 -17.47 6.01
CA ALA A 88 9.53 -16.59 5.10
C ALA A 88 8.22 -16.05 5.72
N ASP A 89 7.86 -14.82 5.34
CA ASP A 89 6.56 -14.27 5.68
C ASP A 89 5.46 -15.04 4.93
N VAL A 90 4.31 -15.22 5.56
CA VAL A 90 3.14 -15.84 4.92
C VAL A 90 2.03 -14.82 4.77
N SER A 91 1.37 -14.79 3.60
CA SER A 91 0.27 -13.87 3.33
C SER A 91 -0.84 -14.52 2.53
N ALA A 92 -2.06 -13.97 2.66
CA ALA A 92 -3.22 -14.36 1.87
C ALA A 92 -4.05 -13.14 1.49
N SER A 93 -4.83 -13.28 0.41
CA SER A 93 -5.85 -12.28 0.05
C SER A 93 -6.99 -12.29 1.06
N ALA A 94 -7.54 -11.11 1.35
CA ALA A 94 -8.65 -10.91 2.28
C ALA A 94 -9.84 -10.23 1.58
N PRO A 95 -10.44 -10.84 0.54
CA PRO A 95 -11.54 -10.22 -0.22
C PRO A 95 -12.86 -10.11 0.58
N TRP A 96 -12.88 -10.70 1.77
CA TRP A 96 -13.96 -10.55 2.74
C TRP A 96 -13.95 -9.18 3.41
N LEU A 97 -12.79 -8.53 3.55
CA LEU A 97 -12.67 -7.18 4.08
C LEU A 97 -12.99 -6.16 2.98
N ARG A 98 -13.95 -5.29 3.23
CA ARG A 98 -14.49 -4.33 2.24
C ARG A 98 -14.62 -2.95 2.84
N VAL A 99 -14.62 -1.92 1.98
CA VAL A 99 -14.96 -0.55 2.40
C VAL A 99 -16.47 -0.43 2.51
N GLN A 100 -16.94 -0.02 3.68
CA GLN A 100 -18.34 0.33 3.93
C GLN A 100 -18.59 1.83 3.71
N ARG A 101 -17.67 2.67 4.19
CA ARG A 101 -17.77 4.13 4.13
C ARG A 101 -16.39 4.76 4.02
N VAL A 102 -16.33 5.90 3.36
CA VAL A 102 -15.16 6.79 3.33
C VAL A 102 -15.61 8.17 3.75
N ALA A 103 -14.95 8.73 4.76
CA ALA A 103 -15.05 10.14 5.14
C ALA A 103 -13.77 10.85 4.70
N ALA A 104 -13.83 11.47 3.52
CA ALA A 104 -12.71 12.21 2.92
C ALA A 104 -13.08 13.70 2.76
N PRO A 105 -12.09 14.60 2.71
CA PRO A 105 -12.29 16.00 2.35
C PRO A 105 -12.92 16.17 0.96
N ASP A 106 -13.55 17.33 0.74
CA ASP A 106 -14.10 17.68 -0.56
C ASP A 106 -13.03 17.61 -1.66
N GLY A 107 -13.40 17.03 -2.80
CA GLY A 107 -12.49 16.84 -3.93
C GLY A 107 -11.54 15.65 -3.79
N VAL A 108 -11.59 14.86 -2.70
CA VAL A 108 -10.79 13.64 -2.53
C VAL A 108 -11.67 12.40 -2.67
N GLY A 109 -11.31 11.52 -3.61
CA GLY A 109 -11.89 10.19 -3.74
C GLY A 109 -10.94 9.12 -3.22
N VAL A 110 -11.44 8.18 -2.41
CA VAL A 110 -10.68 7.01 -1.97
C VAL A 110 -11.52 5.75 -2.22
N SER A 111 -10.89 4.74 -2.80
CA SER A 111 -11.49 3.41 -2.99
C SER A 111 -10.47 2.34 -2.64
N MET A 112 -10.91 1.23 -2.05
CA MET A 112 -10.04 0.09 -1.80
C MET A 112 -10.05 -0.84 -3.01
N LEU A 113 -8.85 -1.20 -3.49
CA LEU A 113 -8.66 -2.11 -4.62
C LEU A 113 -8.51 -3.55 -4.15
N ASP A 114 -7.68 -3.77 -3.13
CA ASP A 114 -7.46 -5.09 -2.54
C ASP A 114 -7.16 -4.97 -1.03
N ALA A 115 -7.29 -6.11 -0.36
CA ALA A 115 -6.87 -6.28 1.03
C ALA A 115 -6.12 -7.61 1.16
N ARG A 116 -5.09 -7.63 1.99
CA ARG A 116 -4.25 -8.80 2.28
C ARG A 116 -3.97 -8.87 3.77
N ILE A 117 -3.88 -10.10 4.28
CA ILE A 117 -3.40 -10.36 5.65
C ILE A 117 -2.08 -11.10 5.58
N ALA A 118 -1.19 -10.85 6.54
CA ALA A 118 0.12 -11.48 6.61
C ALA A 118 0.57 -11.73 8.05
N LYS A 119 1.34 -12.81 8.25
CA LYS A 119 2.24 -12.96 9.38
C LYS A 119 3.63 -12.56 8.91
N THR A 120 4.02 -11.34 9.22
CA THR A 120 5.34 -10.81 8.92
C THR A 120 6.28 -11.25 10.01
N VAL A 121 7.22 -12.13 9.69
CA VAL A 121 8.23 -12.60 10.64
C VAL A 121 9.07 -11.38 11.06
N THR A 122 9.39 -11.26 12.33
CA THR A 122 10.28 -10.20 12.83
C THR A 122 11.60 -10.78 13.29
N ARG A 123 11.58 -12.03 13.74
CA ARG A 123 12.74 -12.76 14.20
C ARG A 123 12.52 -14.26 14.03
N SER A 124 13.55 -14.97 13.59
CA SER A 124 13.58 -16.42 13.59
C SER A 124 14.92 -16.90 14.12
N GLU A 125 14.91 -17.67 15.20
CA GLU A 125 16.13 -18.15 15.85
C GLU A 125 16.05 -19.64 16.17
N GLY A 126 17.20 -20.29 16.14
CA GLY A 126 17.33 -21.71 16.45
C GLY A 126 18.05 -22.48 15.36
N SER A 127 18.63 -23.61 15.76
CA SER A 127 19.31 -24.54 14.87
C SER A 127 18.74 -25.95 15.07
N GLY A 128 18.73 -26.75 14.00
CA GLY A 128 18.19 -28.11 14.04
C GLY A 128 16.66 -28.16 14.06
N ARG A 129 16.09 -28.92 15.00
CA ARG A 129 14.66 -29.33 15.00
C ARG A 129 13.70 -28.33 15.65
N VAL A 130 14.21 -27.31 16.34
CA VAL A 130 13.39 -26.31 17.04
C VAL A 130 13.74 -24.93 16.52
N ILE A 131 12.72 -24.21 16.06
CA ILE A 131 12.84 -22.88 15.49
C ILE A 131 11.83 -22.02 16.22
N ASN A 132 12.33 -21.00 16.91
CA ASN A 132 11.50 -19.99 17.53
C ASN A 132 11.23 -18.90 16.51
N VAL A 133 9.96 -18.68 16.19
CA VAL A 133 9.53 -17.66 15.22
C VAL A 133 8.70 -16.61 15.94
N GLN A 134 9.13 -15.36 15.85
CA GLN A 134 8.35 -14.20 16.25
C GLN A 134 7.82 -13.53 14.99
N TYR A 135 6.55 -13.14 15.02
CA TYR A 135 5.89 -12.48 13.90
C TYR A 135 4.91 -11.43 14.40
N THR A 136 4.55 -10.53 13.50
CA THR A 136 3.48 -9.56 13.66
C THR A 136 2.37 -9.85 12.66
N GLU A 137 1.13 -9.64 13.07
CA GLU A 137 -0.04 -9.78 12.20
C GLU A 137 -0.36 -8.42 11.57
N VAL A 138 -0.26 -8.37 10.25
CA VAL A 138 -0.39 -7.16 9.45
C VAL A 138 -1.54 -7.32 8.45
N ILE A 139 -2.35 -6.28 8.32
CA ILE A 139 -3.37 -6.13 7.28
C ILE A 139 -2.85 -5.06 6.32
N THR A 140 -2.59 -5.42 5.07
CA THR A 140 -2.21 -4.47 4.02
C THR A 140 -3.45 -4.13 3.20
N LEU A 141 -3.78 -2.85 3.14
CA LEU A 141 -4.89 -2.32 2.36
C LEU A 141 -4.33 -1.55 1.17
N ARG A 142 -4.74 -1.91 -0.04
CA ARG A 142 -4.40 -1.16 -1.25
C ARG A 142 -5.53 -0.19 -1.57
N PHE A 143 -5.24 1.10 -1.54
CA PHE A 143 -6.18 2.15 -1.89
C PHE A 143 -5.82 2.79 -3.23
N LYS A 144 -6.83 3.19 -3.99
CA LYS A 144 -6.71 4.20 -5.05
C LYS A 144 -7.26 5.52 -4.52
N VAL A 145 -6.40 6.53 -4.49
CA VAL A 145 -6.67 7.91 -4.09
C VAL A 145 -6.70 8.77 -5.35
N THR A 146 -7.75 9.56 -5.52
CA THR A 146 -7.92 10.48 -6.63
C THR A 146 -8.19 11.87 -6.09
N VAL A 147 -7.48 12.89 -6.57
CA VAL A 147 -7.63 14.28 -6.10
C VAL A 147 -8.13 15.16 -7.24
N SER A 148 -9.27 15.80 -7.01
CA SER A 148 -9.87 16.80 -7.91
C SER A 148 -8.94 18.00 -8.10
N PRO A 149 -8.98 18.68 -9.26
CA PRO A 149 -8.28 19.96 -9.45
C PRO A 149 -8.61 21.00 -8.38
N ASP A 150 -9.86 20.99 -7.89
CA ASP A 150 -10.38 21.98 -6.95
C ASP A 150 -10.27 21.56 -5.48
N ALA A 151 -9.56 20.46 -5.19
CA ALA A 151 -9.37 20.01 -3.82
C ALA A 151 -8.57 21.05 -3.02
N PRO A 152 -9.01 21.41 -1.79
CA PRO A 152 -8.29 22.36 -0.97
C PRO A 152 -6.91 21.80 -0.60
N PRO A 153 -5.86 22.65 -0.56
CA PRO A 153 -4.55 22.21 -0.10
C PRO A 153 -4.62 21.79 1.36
N THR A 154 -3.76 20.85 1.75
CA THR A 154 -3.61 20.53 3.17
C THR A 154 -3.06 21.77 3.90
N PRO A 155 -3.74 22.25 4.97
CA PRO A 155 -3.30 23.46 5.66
C PRO A 155 -1.88 23.25 6.20
N ALA A 156 -1.03 24.25 6.00
CA ALA A 156 0.31 24.23 6.58
C ALA A 156 0.19 24.11 8.11
N PRO A 157 1.07 23.34 8.78
CA PRO A 157 1.10 23.32 10.23
C PRO A 157 1.19 24.74 10.76
N ALA A 158 0.42 25.03 11.81
CA ALA A 158 0.70 26.19 12.65
C ALA A 158 2.17 26.09 13.08
N GLU A 159 2.94 27.15 12.84
CA GLU A 159 4.33 27.18 13.26
C GLU A 159 4.38 26.84 14.75
N PRO A 160 5.17 25.83 15.16
CA PRO A 160 5.28 25.50 16.57
C PRO A 160 5.73 26.75 17.30
N SER A 161 4.94 27.20 18.28
CA SER A 161 5.36 28.28 19.16
C SER A 161 6.73 27.89 19.71
N ALA A 162 7.72 28.79 19.59
CA ALA A 162 9.15 28.52 19.80
C ALA A 162 9.55 28.19 21.26
N ALA A 163 8.61 27.68 22.06
CA ALA A 163 8.76 27.35 23.46
C ALA A 163 8.29 25.89 23.68
N ASP A 164 9.10 24.92 23.26
CA ASP A 164 9.34 23.72 24.07
C ASP A 164 10.44 22.84 23.46
N ASP A 165 11.26 22.30 24.36
CA ASP A 165 12.54 21.65 24.12
C ASP A 165 12.49 20.44 23.17
N ALA A 166 13.62 20.25 22.49
CA ALA A 166 13.86 19.25 21.45
C ALA A 166 13.67 17.80 21.94
N VAL A 167 12.51 17.20 21.66
CA VAL A 167 12.31 15.75 21.72
C VAL A 167 12.61 15.14 20.35
N SER A 168 13.79 14.54 20.22
CA SER A 168 14.32 13.92 18.99
C SER A 168 13.94 12.43 18.88
N GLU A 169 12.66 12.08 18.96
CA GLU A 169 12.21 10.70 18.71
C GLU A 169 11.59 10.53 17.31
N PRO A 170 11.98 9.51 16.52
CA PRO A 170 11.47 9.30 15.16
C PRO A 170 9.96 9.00 15.12
N ILE A 171 9.41 8.36 16.16
CA ILE A 171 7.96 8.15 16.29
C ILE A 171 7.26 9.49 16.49
N PHE A 172 7.83 10.39 17.31
CA PHE A 172 7.28 11.73 17.52
C PHE A 172 7.29 12.56 16.24
N GLN A 173 8.36 12.48 15.43
CA GLN A 173 8.42 13.13 14.13
C GLN A 173 7.40 12.57 13.13
N ALA A 174 7.20 11.24 13.08
CA ALA A 174 6.16 10.63 12.26
C ALA A 174 4.75 11.04 12.73
N LEU A 175 4.53 11.11 14.05
CA LEU A 175 3.28 11.58 14.64
C LEU A 175 3.03 13.05 14.28
N LEU A 176 4.03 13.91 14.41
CA LEU A 176 3.97 15.31 14.01
C LEU A 176 3.73 15.47 12.51
N ALA A 177 4.34 14.63 11.67
CA ALA A 177 4.07 14.62 10.23
C ALA A 177 2.63 14.17 9.92
N SER A 178 2.11 13.18 10.64
CA SER A 178 0.71 12.75 10.51
C SER A 178 -0.28 13.84 10.95
N GLN A 179 0.06 14.65 11.95
CA GLN A 179 -0.75 15.81 12.35
C GLN A 179 -0.82 16.91 11.28
N ARG A 180 0.12 16.93 10.33
CA ARG A 180 0.14 17.86 9.20
C ARG A 180 -0.72 17.40 8.05
N ALA A 181 -1.12 16.13 8.03
CA ALA A 181 -1.85 15.53 6.94
C ALA A 181 -3.34 15.52 7.24
N THR A 182 -4.15 15.63 6.19
CA THR A 182 -5.60 15.56 6.32
C THR A 182 -5.99 14.09 6.51
N PRO A 183 -6.62 13.71 7.63
CA PRO A 183 -7.03 12.32 7.84
C PRO A 183 -8.23 12.02 6.95
N VAL A 184 -8.17 10.89 6.27
CA VAL A 184 -9.30 10.25 5.59
C VAL A 184 -9.65 9.01 6.40
N THR A 185 -10.83 9.01 7.00
CA THR A 185 -11.32 7.84 7.74
C THR A 185 -12.02 6.89 6.78
N VAL A 186 -11.55 5.64 6.75
CA VAL A 186 -12.12 4.56 5.97
C VAL A 186 -12.72 3.54 6.93
N THR A 187 -14.04 3.37 6.87
CA THR A 187 -14.75 2.34 7.61
C THR A 187 -14.73 1.05 6.80
N LEU A 188 -14.11 0.03 7.36
CA LEU A 188 -14.01 -1.32 6.83
C LEU A 188 -15.09 -2.21 7.43
N THR A 189 -15.47 -3.25 6.71
CA THR A 189 -16.37 -4.30 7.21
C THR A 189 -16.04 -5.65 6.60
N ASP A 190 -16.22 -6.72 7.39
CA ASP A 190 -16.23 -8.11 6.93
C ASP A 190 -17.65 -8.66 6.70
N GLY A 191 -18.66 -7.79 6.86
CA GLY A 191 -20.08 -8.13 6.82
C GLY A 191 -20.72 -8.42 8.18
N GLN A 192 -19.94 -8.58 9.26
CA GLN A 192 -20.41 -8.77 10.63
C GLN A 192 -19.91 -7.67 11.57
N HIS A 193 -18.66 -7.25 11.36
CA HIS A 193 -17.93 -6.28 12.16
C HIS A 193 -17.57 -5.06 11.31
N THR A 194 -17.35 -3.93 11.98
CA THR A 194 -16.93 -2.68 11.35
C THR A 194 -15.77 -2.08 12.12
N SER A 195 -14.82 -1.50 11.39
CA SER A 195 -13.68 -0.84 12.00
C SER A 195 -13.20 0.33 11.17
N ASP A 196 -12.73 1.38 11.85
CA ASP A 196 -12.24 2.59 11.21
C ASP A 196 -10.71 2.58 11.15
N VAL A 197 -10.18 2.88 9.96
CA VAL A 197 -8.75 3.14 9.77
C VAL A 197 -8.55 4.52 9.18
N ASN A 198 -7.40 5.14 9.47
CA ASN A 198 -7.07 6.47 8.96
C ASN A 198 -5.96 6.38 7.91
N LEU A 199 -6.24 6.97 6.74
CA LEU A 199 -5.27 7.26 5.70
C LEU A 199 -4.92 8.75 5.78
N TYR A 200 -3.64 9.08 5.97
CA TYR A 200 -3.21 10.48 6.07
C TYR A 200 -2.80 10.99 4.69
N LEU A 201 -3.40 12.08 4.21
CA LEU A 201 -3.09 12.68 2.91
C LEU A 201 -2.42 14.04 3.06
N ASP A 202 -1.34 14.29 2.31
CA ASP A 202 -0.72 15.61 2.14
C ASP A 202 -0.97 16.07 0.69
N ILE A 203 -1.94 16.99 0.53
CA ILE A 203 -2.34 17.56 -0.75
C ILE A 203 -1.49 18.80 -1.03
N ARG A 204 -0.55 18.69 -1.98
CA ARG A 204 0.39 19.76 -2.34
C ARG A 204 -0.03 20.45 -3.63
N GLN A 205 0.00 21.79 -3.61
CA GLN A 205 -0.14 22.64 -4.80
C GLN A 205 1.18 22.80 -5.55
#